data_AF-A0A8U0WIL9-F1
#
_entry.id   AF-A0A8U0WIL9-F1
#
_cell.length_a   1.000
_cell.length_b   1.000
_cell.length_c   1.000
_cell.angle_alpha   90.00
_cell.angle_beta   90.00
_cell.angle_gamma   90.00
#
_symmetry.space_group_name_H-M   'P 1'
#
loop_
_entity.id
_entity.type
_entity.pdbx_description
1 polymer ?
#
loop_
_entity_poly.entity_id
_entity_poly.type
_entity_poly.pdbx_seq_one_letter_code
_entity_poly.pdbx_strand_id
1 'polypeptide(L)'
;MGLPPFNVSGSPFNVVPIHHYPELMKATCALINAEWPRSETARMRSLEASCDTLPCSLVLTTEGFNRVIAHCKLSPIQAKKKACFIESVVVDKSFRGQGFGKLIMKFAEDYCRVVLDLKVIYLSTIDQDGFYERIGYTHCPPISMYGPRHCELPSLKTATKKYMKKEL
;
A
#
# COMPACT_ATOMS: atom_id res chain seq x y z
N MET A 1 -10.27 -17.38 -4.35
CA MET A 1 -10.25 -17.50 -2.88
C MET A 1 -9.10 -16.64 -2.39
N GLY A 2 -9.40 -15.47 -1.83
CA GLY A 2 -8.38 -14.63 -1.18
C GLY A 2 -7.82 -15.35 0.06
N LEU A 3 -6.61 -14.97 0.48
CA LEU A 3 -6.12 -15.41 1.79
C LEU A 3 -7.14 -14.99 2.86
N PRO A 4 -7.42 -15.83 3.87
CA PRO A 4 -8.15 -15.38 5.03
C PRO A 4 -7.45 -14.16 5.65
N PRO A 5 -8.18 -13.26 6.33
CA PRO A 5 -7.57 -12.18 7.09
C PRO A 5 -6.37 -12.71 7.85
N PHE A 6 -5.20 -12.11 7.64
CA PHE A 6 -4.01 -12.52 8.38
C PHE A 6 -4.13 -11.99 9.79
N ASN A 7 -4.59 -12.89 10.63
CA ASN A 7 -4.54 -12.77 12.06
C ASN A 7 -3.17 -13.29 12.50
N VAL A 8 -2.38 -12.44 13.16
CA VAL A 8 -1.23 -12.93 13.92
C VAL A 8 -1.81 -13.70 15.10
N SER A 9 -1.80 -15.04 15.09
CA SER A 9 -2.51 -15.88 16.07
C SER A 9 -2.52 -15.30 17.49
N GLY A 10 -3.72 -14.97 17.99
CA GLY A 10 -3.94 -14.35 19.31
C GLY A 10 -3.89 -12.81 19.34
N SER A 11 -3.75 -12.16 18.20
CA SER A 11 -3.71 -10.71 18.05
C SER A 11 -5.06 -10.17 17.57
N PRO A 12 -5.56 -9.06 18.13
CA PRO A 12 -6.82 -8.45 17.70
C PRO A 12 -6.68 -7.68 16.38
N PHE A 13 -5.64 -7.93 15.58
CA PHE A 13 -5.27 -7.16 14.39
C PHE A 13 -5.36 -8.04 13.15
N ASN A 14 -6.04 -7.53 12.13
CA ASN A 14 -6.23 -8.19 10.84
C ASN A 14 -5.83 -7.26 9.70
N VAL A 15 -5.15 -7.79 8.68
CA VAL A 15 -5.00 -7.09 7.41
C VAL A 15 -5.97 -7.67 6.40
N VAL A 16 -6.78 -6.80 5.79
CA VAL A 16 -7.84 -7.20 4.86
C VAL A 16 -7.83 -6.37 3.57
N PRO A 17 -8.21 -6.96 2.43
CA PRO A 17 -8.44 -6.21 1.20
C PRO A 17 -9.74 -5.38 1.29
N ILE A 18 -9.65 -4.07 1.01
CA ILE A 18 -10.75 -3.12 1.25
C ILE A 18 -12.03 -3.44 0.46
N HIS A 19 -11.93 -4.11 -0.70
CA HIS A 19 -13.08 -4.41 -1.55
C HIS A 19 -14.00 -5.48 -0.96
N HIS A 20 -13.54 -6.24 0.03
CA HIS A 20 -14.37 -7.18 0.81
C HIS A 20 -14.94 -6.54 2.08
N TYR A 21 -14.58 -5.29 2.41
CA TYR A 21 -14.95 -4.57 3.63
C TYR A 21 -15.32 -3.10 3.33
N PRO A 22 -16.39 -2.84 2.56
CA PRO A 22 -16.78 -1.50 2.14
C PRO A 22 -17.05 -0.54 3.31
N GLU A 23 -17.45 -1.05 4.47
CA GLU A 23 -17.66 -0.29 5.71
C GLU A 23 -16.39 0.44 6.19
N LEU A 24 -15.21 -0.09 5.86
CA LEU A 24 -13.92 0.52 6.21
C LEU A 24 -13.50 1.65 5.25
N MET A 25 -14.16 1.80 4.09
CA MET A 25 -13.70 2.73 3.04
C MET A 25 -13.67 4.19 3.51
N LYS A 26 -14.72 4.66 4.19
CA LYS A 26 -14.78 6.05 4.68
C LYS A 26 -13.67 6.34 5.70
N ALA A 27 -13.45 5.42 6.65
CA ALA A 27 -12.37 5.53 7.63
C ALA A 27 -10.99 5.50 6.94
N THR A 28 -10.83 4.70 5.90
CA THR A 28 -9.61 4.64 5.09
C THR A 28 -9.37 5.94 4.33
N CYS A 29 -10.42 6.53 3.73
CA CYS A 29 -10.34 7.85 3.09
C CYS A 29 -9.87 8.93 4.08
N ALA A 30 -10.43 8.94 5.29
CA ALA A 30 -10.03 9.87 6.35
C ALA A 30 -8.56 9.69 6.74
N LEU A 31 -8.11 8.44 6.94
CA LEU A 31 -6.71 8.12 7.26
C LEU A 31 -5.74 8.66 6.20
N ILE A 32 -5.99 8.37 4.92
CA ILE A 32 -5.11 8.81 3.83
C ILE A 32 -5.13 10.34 3.69
N ASN A 33 -6.29 10.98 3.84
CA ASN A 33 -6.43 12.42 3.74
C ASN A 33 -5.79 13.19 4.90
N ALA A 34 -5.68 12.57 6.08
CA ALA A 34 -4.96 13.15 7.22
C ALA A 34 -3.44 13.28 6.99
N GLU A 35 -2.90 12.52 6.04
CA GLU A 35 -1.50 12.62 5.60
C GLU A 35 -1.36 13.42 4.30
N TRP A 36 -2.21 13.15 3.31
CA TRP A 36 -2.17 13.81 2.01
C TRP A 36 -3.57 14.31 1.63
N PRO A 37 -3.93 15.56 1.94
CA PRO A 37 -5.27 16.08 1.69
C PRO A 37 -5.68 16.04 0.21
N ARG A 38 -6.80 15.39 -0.09
CA ARG A 38 -7.52 15.37 -1.38
C ARG A 38 -9.03 15.29 -1.11
N SER A 39 -9.85 15.43 -2.14
CA SER A 39 -11.30 15.19 -1.99
C SER A 39 -11.58 13.73 -1.60
N GLU A 40 -12.58 13.53 -0.73
CA GLU A 40 -13.04 12.18 -0.36
C GLU A 40 -13.43 11.37 -1.60
N THR A 41 -14.12 11.96 -2.57
CA THR A 41 -14.47 11.31 -3.83
C THR A 41 -13.24 10.79 -4.59
N ALA A 42 -12.12 11.52 -4.59
CA ALA A 42 -10.90 11.05 -5.23
C ALA A 42 -10.28 9.86 -4.49
N ARG A 43 -10.39 9.83 -3.15
CA ARG A 43 -9.95 8.69 -2.34
C ARG A 43 -10.84 7.47 -2.54
N MET A 44 -12.16 7.65 -2.50
CA MET A 44 -13.15 6.59 -2.75
C MET A 44 -12.92 5.94 -4.10
N ARG A 45 -12.78 6.71 -5.19
CA ARG A 45 -12.48 6.16 -6.52
C ARG A 45 -11.23 5.26 -6.54
N SER A 46 -10.20 5.60 -5.75
CA SER A 46 -9.00 4.77 -5.67
C SER A 46 -9.23 3.48 -4.87
N LEU A 47 -10.08 3.51 -3.83
CA LEU A 47 -10.41 2.34 -3.02
C LEU A 47 -11.39 1.41 -3.75
N GLU A 48 -12.37 1.97 -4.46
CA GLU A 48 -13.36 1.24 -5.28
C GLU A 48 -12.71 0.49 -6.45
N ALA A 49 -11.55 0.94 -6.93
CA ALA A 49 -10.77 0.22 -7.94
C ALA A 49 -10.10 -1.05 -7.42
N SER A 50 -10.09 -1.28 -6.10
CA SER A 50 -9.48 -2.45 -5.47
C SER A 50 -10.17 -3.75 -5.91
N CYS A 51 -9.39 -4.78 -6.25
CA CYS A 51 -9.90 -6.11 -6.63
C CYS A 51 -8.95 -7.22 -6.16
N ASP A 52 -9.33 -8.49 -6.38
CA ASP A 52 -8.53 -9.68 -5.97
C ASP A 52 -7.18 -9.83 -6.71
N THR A 53 -6.88 -8.94 -7.66
CA THR A 53 -5.58 -8.92 -8.37
C THR A 53 -4.87 -7.58 -8.17
N LEU A 54 -4.76 -6.74 -9.21
CA LEU A 54 -4.19 -5.39 -9.12
C LEU A 54 -5.08 -4.40 -9.89
N PRO A 55 -5.38 -3.21 -9.32
CA PRO A 55 -4.87 -2.74 -8.04
C PRO A 55 -5.60 -3.38 -6.84
N CYS A 56 -4.92 -3.51 -5.70
CA CYS A 56 -5.50 -4.03 -4.45
C CYS A 56 -5.09 -3.12 -3.28
N SER A 57 -6.07 -2.56 -2.59
CA SER A 57 -5.83 -1.77 -1.37
C SER A 57 -6.04 -2.63 -0.14
N LEU A 58 -5.01 -2.72 0.69
CA LEU A 58 -4.99 -3.47 1.94
C LEU A 58 -5.10 -2.49 3.11
N VAL A 59 -5.86 -2.89 4.13
CA VAL A 59 -6.05 -2.12 5.35
C VAL A 59 -5.80 -2.99 6.57
N LEU A 60 -5.03 -2.45 7.51
CA LEU A 60 -4.88 -3.00 8.84
C LEU A 60 -6.01 -2.48 9.73
N THR A 61 -6.78 -3.39 10.31
CA THR A 61 -7.93 -3.12 11.17
C THR A 61 -7.88 -3.99 12.43
N THR A 62 -8.82 -3.78 13.34
CA THR A 62 -8.99 -4.61 14.54
C THR A 62 -10.14 -5.59 14.39
N GLU A 63 -10.22 -6.56 15.30
CA GLU A 63 -11.44 -7.34 15.50
C GLU A 63 -12.66 -6.41 15.61
N GLY A 64 -13.74 -6.77 14.90
CA GLY A 64 -14.97 -5.97 14.80
C GLY A 64 -14.96 -4.88 13.72
N PHE A 65 -13.89 -4.73 12.92
CA PHE A 65 -13.85 -3.86 11.74
C PHE A 65 -14.30 -2.41 11.99
N ASN A 66 -14.03 -1.88 13.19
CA ASN A 66 -14.51 -0.57 13.62
C ASN A 66 -13.48 0.56 13.42
N ARG A 67 -12.23 0.23 13.06
CA ARG A 67 -11.14 1.19 12.95
C ARG A 67 -10.14 0.77 11.88
N VAL A 68 -9.57 1.74 11.17
CA VAL A 68 -8.45 1.54 10.25
C VAL A 68 -7.19 2.11 10.89
N ILE A 69 -6.17 1.27 11.06
CA ILE A 69 -4.87 1.63 11.67
C ILE A 69 -3.84 1.97 10.61
N ALA A 70 -3.82 1.24 9.50
CA ALA A 70 -2.89 1.47 8.40
C ALA A 70 -3.52 1.10 7.06
N HIS A 71 -2.97 1.66 5.99
CA HIS A 71 -3.36 1.39 4.61
C HIS A 71 -2.14 1.29 3.72
N CYS A 72 -2.19 0.43 2.69
CA CYS A 72 -1.31 0.48 1.54
C CYS A 72 -2.05 0.03 0.28
N LYS A 73 -1.65 0.55 -0.88
CA LYS A 73 -2.22 0.17 -2.18
C LYS A 73 -1.16 -0.51 -3.04
N LEU A 74 -1.48 -1.68 -3.56
CA LEU A 74 -0.73 -2.41 -4.57
C LEU A 74 -1.27 -2.02 -5.95
N SER A 75 -0.40 -1.52 -6.82
CA SER A 75 -0.74 -1.07 -8.17
C SER A 75 0.05 -1.85 -9.22
N PRO A 76 -0.53 -2.11 -10.41
CA PRO A 76 0.16 -2.81 -11.48
C PRO A 76 1.25 -1.92 -12.11
N ILE A 77 2.32 -2.55 -12.61
CA ILE A 77 3.35 -1.90 -13.43
C ILE A 77 3.20 -2.41 -14.86
N GLN A 78 2.82 -1.56 -15.81
CA GLN A 78 2.55 -2.00 -17.19
C GLN A 78 3.72 -2.76 -17.84
N ALA A 79 4.96 -2.31 -17.60
CA ALA A 79 6.16 -2.91 -18.18
C ALA A 79 6.66 -4.17 -17.43
N LYS A 80 6.12 -4.52 -16.25
CA LYS A 80 6.64 -5.58 -15.39
C LYS A 80 5.52 -6.44 -14.79
N LYS A 81 5.13 -7.51 -15.48
CA LYS A 81 4.02 -8.40 -15.08
C LYS A 81 4.24 -9.18 -13.78
N LYS A 82 5.49 -9.40 -13.37
CA LYS A 82 5.87 -10.11 -12.12
C LYS A 82 6.28 -9.15 -11.00
N ALA A 83 5.86 -7.89 -11.09
CA ALA A 83 6.10 -6.89 -10.07
C ALA A 83 4.87 -6.01 -9.85
N CYS A 84 4.78 -5.40 -8.68
CA CYS A 84 3.83 -4.33 -8.41
C CYS A 84 4.53 -3.11 -7.82
N PHE A 85 3.80 -2.00 -7.80
CA PHE A 85 4.21 -0.79 -7.12
C PHE A 85 3.33 -0.59 -5.88
N ILE A 86 3.92 -0.39 -4.71
CA ILE A 86 3.18 -0.08 -3.50
C ILE A 86 3.14 1.43 -3.26
N GLU A 87 1.93 1.93 -3.03
CA GLU A 87 1.61 3.36 -2.94
C GLU A 87 0.77 3.66 -1.70
N SER A 88 0.72 4.93 -1.31
CA SER A 88 -0.15 5.43 -0.24
C SER A 88 -0.03 4.62 1.05
N VAL A 89 1.21 4.21 1.40
CA VAL A 89 1.52 3.51 2.65
C VAL A 89 1.42 4.50 3.79
N VAL A 90 0.46 4.32 4.69
CA VAL A 90 0.21 5.24 5.80
C VAL A 90 -0.23 4.47 7.04
N VAL A 91 0.25 4.93 8.19
CA VAL A 91 -0.21 4.49 9.51
C VAL A 91 -0.81 5.70 10.22
N ASP A 92 -1.93 5.48 10.91
CA ASP A 92 -2.57 6.48 11.76
C ASP A 92 -1.55 7.10 12.71
N LYS A 93 -1.56 8.43 12.84
CA LYS A 93 -0.54 9.18 13.58
C LYS A 93 -0.42 8.71 15.04
N SER A 94 -1.53 8.32 15.66
CA SER A 94 -1.59 7.87 17.06
C SER A 94 -0.98 6.47 17.25
N PHE A 95 -0.81 5.72 16.16
CA PHE A 95 -0.30 4.35 16.15
C PHE A 95 1.11 4.23 15.55
N ARG A 96 1.75 5.35 15.19
CA ARG A 96 3.13 5.36 14.67
C ARG A 96 4.13 4.93 15.76
N GLY A 97 5.25 4.35 15.33
CA GLY A 97 6.29 3.85 16.23
C GLY A 97 5.97 2.51 16.92
N GLN A 98 4.76 1.96 16.74
CA GLN A 98 4.31 0.72 17.40
C GLN A 98 4.46 -0.54 16.52
N GLY A 99 5.16 -0.45 15.39
CA GLY A 99 5.43 -1.58 14.50
C GLY A 99 4.37 -1.87 13.42
N PHE A 100 3.22 -1.20 13.43
CA PHE A 100 2.14 -1.44 12.44
C PHE A 100 2.55 -1.18 10.99
N GLY A 101 3.46 -0.24 10.74
CA GLY A 101 4.03 -0.04 9.41
C GLY A 101 4.81 -1.26 8.92
N LYS A 102 5.58 -1.91 9.80
CA LYS A 102 6.29 -3.16 9.46
C LYS A 102 5.30 -4.30 9.24
N LEU A 103 4.25 -4.37 10.05
CA LEU A 103 3.23 -5.41 9.96
C LEU A 103 2.48 -5.37 8.63
N ILE A 104 1.95 -4.21 8.23
CA ILE A 104 1.21 -4.09 6.97
C ILE A 104 2.11 -4.32 5.75
N MET A 105 3.37 -3.84 5.79
CA MET A 105 4.34 -4.08 4.71
C MET A 105 4.68 -5.57 4.57
N LYS A 106 4.97 -6.25 5.68
CA LYS A 106 5.24 -7.70 5.66
C LYS A 106 4.05 -8.47 5.10
N PHE A 107 2.83 -8.12 5.52
CA PHE A 107 1.64 -8.76 4.99
C PHE A 107 1.47 -8.51 3.48
N ALA A 108 1.69 -7.27 3.03
CA ALA A 108 1.64 -6.95 1.60
C ALA A 108 2.69 -7.73 0.80
N GLU A 109 3.90 -7.87 1.31
CA GLU A 109 4.97 -8.69 0.72
C GLU A 109 4.56 -10.16 0.58
N ASP A 110 4.06 -10.77 1.66
CA ASP A 110 3.59 -12.15 1.66
C ASP A 110 2.38 -12.34 0.73
N TYR A 111 1.43 -11.40 0.72
CA TYR A 111 0.28 -11.41 -0.18
C TYR A 111 0.73 -11.35 -1.65
N CYS A 112 1.65 -10.45 -1.99
CA CYS A 112 2.21 -10.36 -3.33
C CYS A 112 2.91 -11.66 -3.75
N ARG A 113 3.68 -12.29 -2.86
CA ARG A 113 4.45 -13.50 -3.14
C ARG A 113 3.56 -14.73 -3.28
N VAL A 114 2.63 -14.93 -2.34
CA VAL A 114 1.86 -16.18 -2.20
C VAL A 114 0.57 -16.14 -3.02
N VAL A 115 -0.13 -15.00 -3.04
CA VAL A 115 -1.45 -14.88 -3.70
C VAL A 115 -1.32 -14.41 -5.13
N LEU A 116 -0.53 -13.35 -5.35
CA LEU A 116 -0.41 -12.73 -6.66
C LEU A 116 0.74 -13.31 -7.51
N ASP A 117 1.55 -14.21 -6.95
CA ASP A 117 2.77 -14.79 -7.56
C ASP A 117 3.67 -13.71 -8.23
N LEU A 118 3.89 -12.62 -7.49
CA LEU A 118 4.83 -11.56 -7.84
C LEU A 118 6.21 -11.86 -7.25
N LYS A 119 7.25 -11.31 -7.87
CA LYS A 119 8.65 -11.51 -7.49
C LYS A 119 9.30 -10.25 -6.93
N VAL A 120 8.77 -9.06 -7.27
CA VAL A 120 9.37 -7.78 -6.88
C VAL A 120 8.31 -6.78 -6.48
N ILE A 121 8.55 -6.06 -5.38
CA ILE A 121 7.79 -4.86 -5.03
C ILE A 121 8.66 -3.63 -5.24
N TYR A 122 8.11 -2.62 -5.88
CA TYR A 122 8.71 -1.30 -6.00
C TYR A 122 7.92 -0.28 -5.19
N LEU A 123 8.61 0.78 -4.76
CA LEU A 123 7.98 1.95 -4.17
C LEU A 123 8.79 3.20 -4.47
N SER A 124 8.19 4.34 -4.17
CA SER A 124 8.91 5.60 -4.08
C SER A 124 8.57 6.31 -2.77
N THR A 125 9.53 7.03 -2.24
CA THR A 125 9.37 7.84 -1.03
C THR A 125 10.18 9.13 -1.16
N ILE A 126 9.80 10.17 -0.41
CA ILE A 126 10.56 11.43 -0.39
C ILE A 126 11.54 11.40 0.79
N ASP A 127 11.08 10.97 1.96
CA ASP A 127 11.76 11.17 3.25
C ASP A 127 11.69 9.95 4.19
N GLN A 128 11.06 8.85 3.78
CA GLN A 128 10.89 7.64 4.60
C GLN A 128 11.75 6.46 4.12
N ASP A 129 12.80 6.70 3.33
CA ASP A 129 13.70 5.67 2.80
C ASP A 129 14.35 4.85 3.92
N GLY A 130 14.80 5.48 5.01
CA GLY A 130 15.39 4.76 6.15
C GLY A 130 14.42 3.81 6.86
N PHE A 131 13.09 3.96 6.73
CA PHE A 131 12.14 2.94 7.19
C PHE A 131 12.17 1.71 6.27
N TYR A 132 12.14 1.93 4.96
CA TYR A 132 12.11 0.86 3.96
C TYR A 132 13.44 0.09 3.92
N GLU A 133 14.59 0.76 4.07
CA GLU A 133 15.90 0.10 4.22
C GLU A 133 15.92 -0.89 5.40
N ARG A 134 15.40 -0.47 6.56
CA ARG A 134 15.32 -1.30 7.77
C ARG A 134 14.44 -2.55 7.61
N ILE A 135 13.53 -2.56 6.64
CA ILE A 135 12.69 -3.73 6.32
C ILE A 135 13.14 -4.44 5.03
N GLY A 136 14.34 -4.14 4.53
CA GLY A 136 15.01 -4.89 3.46
C GLY A 136 14.76 -4.37 2.04
N TYR A 137 14.23 -3.17 1.86
CA TYR A 137 14.21 -2.53 0.54
C TYR A 137 15.57 -1.89 0.22
N THR A 138 15.94 -1.93 -1.04
CA THR A 138 17.17 -1.32 -1.57
C THR A 138 16.85 -0.24 -2.57
N HIS A 139 17.65 0.82 -2.63
CA HIS A 139 17.53 1.86 -3.65
C HIS A 139 17.64 1.30 -5.08
N CYS A 140 16.87 1.87 -6.00
CA CYS A 140 16.92 1.52 -7.42
C CYS A 140 16.69 2.75 -8.30
N PRO A 141 16.99 2.65 -9.61
CA PRO A 141 16.62 3.70 -10.56
C PRO A 141 15.11 3.97 -10.58
N PRO A 142 14.67 5.19 -10.97
CA PRO A 142 13.27 5.51 -11.13
C PRO A 142 12.55 4.55 -12.09
N ILE A 143 11.31 4.22 -11.76
CA ILE A 143 10.43 3.43 -12.63
C ILE A 143 9.07 4.11 -12.82
N SER A 144 8.45 3.85 -13.98
CA SER A 144 7.08 4.26 -14.27
C SER A 144 6.12 3.09 -14.10
N MET A 145 5.01 3.32 -13.40
CA MET A 145 3.88 2.36 -13.37
C MET A 145 3.09 2.37 -14.68
N TYR A 146 3.13 3.51 -15.38
CA TYR A 146 2.37 3.79 -16.59
C TYR A 146 3.16 3.49 -17.86
N GLY A 147 2.44 3.29 -18.96
CA GLY A 147 3.02 3.05 -20.27
C GLY A 147 3.64 4.29 -20.91
N PRO A 148 4.28 4.13 -22.09
CA PRO A 148 5.02 5.20 -22.76
C PRO A 148 4.12 6.36 -23.24
N ARG A 149 2.80 6.13 -23.37
CA ARG A 149 1.81 7.15 -23.73
C ARG A 149 1.18 7.80 -22.51
N HIS A 150 2.01 8.17 -21.53
CA HIS A 150 1.57 8.77 -20.29
C HIS A 150 2.20 10.15 -20.13
N CYS A 151 1.36 11.16 -19.92
CA CYS A 151 1.77 12.52 -19.67
C CYS A 151 1.10 13.00 -18.38
N GLU A 152 1.90 13.37 -17.40
CA GLU A 152 1.47 13.92 -16.12
C GLU A 152 1.88 15.38 -16.02
N LEU A 153 1.10 16.16 -15.26
CA LEU A 153 1.50 17.53 -14.92
C LEU A 153 2.84 17.49 -14.17
N PRO A 154 3.85 18.27 -14.59
CA PRO A 154 5.13 18.28 -13.93
C PRO A 154 4.98 18.76 -12.49
N SER A 155 5.63 18.06 -11.57
CA SER A 155 5.67 18.42 -10.16
C SER A 155 7.09 18.33 -9.64
N LEU A 156 7.55 19.38 -8.95
CA LEU A 156 8.85 19.39 -8.27
C LEU A 156 8.97 18.24 -7.26
N LYS A 157 7.85 17.80 -6.68
CA LYS A 157 7.81 16.65 -5.76
C LYS A 157 8.15 15.33 -6.43
N THR A 158 8.03 15.22 -7.75
CA THR A 158 8.40 14.01 -8.48
C THR A 158 9.92 13.89 -8.61
N ALA A 159 10.64 15.01 -8.72
CA ALA A 159 12.09 15.03 -8.83
C ALA A 159 12.80 14.62 -7.52
N THR A 160 12.13 14.73 -6.37
CA THR A 160 12.70 14.38 -5.06
C THR A 160 12.42 12.95 -4.63
N LYS A 161 11.68 12.18 -5.42
CA LYS A 161 11.33 10.79 -5.10
C LYS A 161 12.56 9.89 -5.21
N LYS A 162 12.88 9.21 -4.11
CA LYS A 162 13.80 8.08 -4.06
C LYS A 162 13.02 6.81 -4.36
N TYR A 163 13.47 6.04 -5.34
CA TYR A 163 12.87 4.77 -5.70
C TYR A 163 13.60 3.63 -4.99
N MET A 164 12.83 2.64 -4.57
CA MET A 164 13.34 1.47 -3.88
C MET A 164 12.60 0.23 -4.35
N LYS A 165 13.24 -0.93 -4.20
CA LYS A 165 12.66 -2.22 -4.52
C LYS A 165 13.04 -3.28 -3.50
N LYS A 166 12.25 -4.34 -3.45
CA LYS A 166 12.53 -5.56 -2.69
C LYS A 166 12.15 -6.78 -3.53
N GLU A 167 13.06 -7.73 -3.63
CA GLU A 167 12.79 -9.06 -4.18
C GLU A 167 12.08 -9.88 -3.08
N LEU A 168 11.00 -10.58 -3.43
CA LEU A 168 10.10 -11.29 -2.51
C LEU A 168 10.49 -12.74 -2.26
#